data_AF-S4NPT6-F1
#
_entry.id   AF-S4NPT6-F1
#
_cell.length_a   1.000
_cell.length_b   1.000
_cell.length_c   1.000
_cell.angle_alpha   90.00
_cell.angle_beta   90.00
_cell.angle_gamma   90.00
#
_symmetry.space_group_name_H-M   'P 1'
#
loop_
_entity.id
_entity.type
_entity.pdbx_description
1 polymer ?
#
loop_
_entity_poly.entity_id
_entity_poly.type
_entity_poly.pdbx_seq_one_letter_code
_entity_poly.pdbx_strand_id
1 'polypeptide(L)'
;YGRSPKHAGKSVDVYVHNRNPDVTEFTPTDTDESYSLRISPDTNQRINATVIANNFFGIRHGLETLSQLIVFDDIKDHLLIARDVSIDDKPAYPYRGILLDTARNYYSLESIMSTIDAMAA
;
A
#
# COMPACT_ATOMS: atom_id res chain seq x y z
N TYR A 1 -11.02 23.43 -7.99
CA TYR A 1 -9.93 23.85 -8.89
C TYR A 1 -8.89 22.74 -8.96
N GLY A 2 -9.14 21.69 -9.76
CA GLY A 2 -8.16 20.62 -9.98
C GLY A 2 -7.25 21.01 -11.13
N ARG A 3 -6.06 21.52 -10.83
CA ARG A 3 -5.01 21.69 -11.85
C ARG A 3 -4.32 20.34 -12.01
N SER A 4 -4.39 19.77 -13.20
CA SER A 4 -3.66 18.57 -13.56
C SER A 4 -2.15 18.83 -13.43
N PRO A 5 -1.38 17.93 -12.81
CA PRO A 5 0.07 18.11 -12.67
C PRO A 5 0.75 18.21 -14.03
N LYS A 6 1.80 19.03 -14.13
CA LYS A 6 2.62 19.15 -15.35
C LYS A 6 3.18 17.78 -15.76
N HIS A 7 3.12 17.47 -17.06
CA HIS A 7 3.70 16.28 -17.70
C HIS A 7 5.24 16.31 -17.75
N ALA A 8 5.91 16.49 -16.61
CA ALA A 8 7.36 16.40 -16.51
C ALA A 8 7.71 15.54 -15.29
N GLY A 9 8.20 14.33 -15.53
CA GLY A 9 8.52 13.36 -14.48
C GLY A 9 9.00 12.03 -15.05
N LYS A 10 9.63 11.21 -14.21
CA LYS A 10 9.99 9.83 -14.56
C LYS A 10 8.73 8.95 -14.50
N SER A 11 8.56 8.04 -15.45
CA SER A 11 7.52 7.01 -15.35
C SER A 11 7.88 6.03 -14.24
N VAL A 12 6.88 5.58 -13.48
CA VAL A 12 7.04 4.54 -12.45
C VAL A 12 6.40 3.26 -12.95
N ASP A 13 7.18 2.18 -13.03
CA ASP A 13 6.69 0.85 -13.35
C ASP A 13 6.57 0.04 -12.07
N VAL A 14 5.36 -0.43 -11.79
CA VAL A 14 5.08 -1.23 -10.59
C VAL A 14 5.00 -2.70 -10.97
N TYR A 15 5.93 -3.50 -10.47
CA TYR A 15 5.98 -4.94 -10.65
C TYR A 15 5.48 -5.64 -9.38
N VAL A 16 4.48 -6.50 -9.54
CA VAL A 16 3.86 -7.24 -8.44
C VAL A 16 4.16 -8.73 -8.62
N HIS A 17 4.83 -9.32 -7.62
CA HIS A 17 5.18 -10.74 -7.61
C HIS A 17 4.50 -11.43 -6.43
N ASN A 18 3.37 -12.06 -6.70
CA ASN A 18 2.68 -12.93 -5.76
C ASN A 18 3.18 -14.38 -5.95
N ARG A 19 3.81 -14.95 -4.91
CA ARG A 19 4.38 -16.31 -4.99
C ARG A 19 3.32 -17.41 -4.95
N ASN A 20 2.19 -17.18 -4.26
CA ASN A 20 1.10 -18.14 -4.12
C ASN A 20 -0.24 -17.43 -4.42
N PRO A 21 -0.60 -17.30 -5.71
CA PRO A 21 -1.79 -16.55 -6.13
C PRO A 21 -3.11 -17.21 -5.74
N ASP A 22 -3.11 -18.50 -5.41
CA ASP A 22 -4.32 -19.26 -5.05
C ASP A 22 -4.80 -18.96 -3.62
N VAL A 23 -3.95 -18.34 -2.78
CA VAL A 23 -4.33 -17.97 -1.40
C VAL A 23 -5.19 -16.71 -1.44
N THR A 24 -6.48 -16.91 -1.23
CA THR A 24 -7.51 -15.85 -1.28
C THR A 24 -8.27 -15.67 0.03
N GLU A 25 -8.17 -16.64 0.95
CA GLU A 25 -8.85 -16.59 2.24
C GLU A 25 -7.95 -15.98 3.31
N PHE A 26 -8.56 -15.14 4.17
CA PHE A 26 -7.88 -14.51 5.30
C PHE A 26 -8.18 -15.28 6.59
N THR A 27 -7.14 -15.56 7.34
CA THR A 27 -7.19 -16.14 8.69
C THR A 27 -6.25 -15.34 9.61
N PRO A 28 -6.75 -14.77 10.73
CA PRO A 28 -5.97 -13.85 11.57
C PRO A 28 -4.71 -14.42 12.23
N THR A 29 -4.40 -15.70 12.09
CA THR A 29 -3.26 -16.34 12.75
C THR A 29 -2.31 -17.00 11.74
N ASP A 30 -2.79 -17.34 10.55
CA ASP A 30 -2.08 -18.18 9.59
C ASP A 30 -1.84 -17.45 8.25
N THR A 31 -2.46 -16.28 8.05
CA THR A 31 -2.19 -15.46 6.87
C THR A 31 -0.82 -14.81 6.97
N ASP A 32 0.03 -15.11 5.99
CA ASP A 32 1.31 -14.44 5.84
C ASP A 32 1.13 -13.05 5.22
N GLU A 33 1.29 -12.01 6.03
CA GLU A 33 1.18 -10.61 5.59
C GLU A 33 2.55 -9.96 5.30
N SER A 34 3.63 -10.75 5.20
CA SER A 34 4.97 -10.23 4.91
C SER A 34 5.13 -9.79 3.46
N TYR A 35 5.94 -8.76 3.24
CA TYR A 35 6.28 -8.27 1.91
C TYR A 35 7.70 -7.70 1.85
N SER A 36 8.24 -7.67 0.64
CA SER A 36 9.47 -6.94 0.30
C SER A 36 9.13 -5.90 -0.76
N LEU A 37 9.51 -4.64 -0.51
CA LEU A 37 9.40 -3.54 -1.46
C LEU A 37 10.80 -3.07 -1.86
N ARG A 38 11.07 -3.04 -3.16
CA ARG A 38 12.32 -2.55 -3.75
C ARG A 38 12.00 -1.44 -4.74
N ILE A 39 12.59 -0.26 -4.59
CA ILE A 39 12.48 0.84 -5.54
C ILE A 39 13.88 1.14 -6.03
N SER A 40 14.08 1.16 -7.35
CA SER A 40 15.36 1.51 -7.95
C SER A 40 15.18 2.35 -9.22
N PRO A 41 16.13 3.27 -9.50
CA PRO A 41 16.09 4.03 -10.74
C PRO A 41 16.54 3.15 -11.91
N ASP A 42 15.84 3.24 -13.04
CA ASP A 42 16.23 2.62 -14.30
C ASP A 42 16.94 3.62 -15.21
N THR A 43 17.74 3.08 -16.15
CA THR A 43 18.60 3.82 -17.08
C THR A 43 17.81 4.76 -17.99
N ASN A 44 16.54 4.43 -18.30
CA ASN A 44 15.69 5.16 -19.24
C ASN A 44 14.83 6.26 -18.61
N GLN A 45 15.30 6.90 -17.53
CA GLN A 45 14.50 7.87 -16.76
C GLN A 45 13.19 7.28 -16.22
N ARG A 46 13.20 5.99 -15.88
CA ARG A 46 12.08 5.30 -15.23
C ARG A 46 12.46 4.94 -13.80
N ILE A 47 11.46 4.60 -12.99
CA ILE A 47 11.63 4.10 -11.64
C ILE A 47 10.91 2.76 -11.58
N ASN A 48 11.62 1.73 -11.15
CA ASN A 48 11.06 0.40 -11.01
C ASN A 48 10.72 0.19 -9.54
N ALA A 49 9.45 -0.04 -9.23
CA ALA A 49 8.98 -0.40 -7.90
C ALA A 49 8.50 -1.85 -7.93
N THR A 50 9.20 -2.73 -7.23
CA THR A 50 8.90 -4.16 -7.18
C THR A 50 8.39 -4.53 -5.80
N VAL A 51 7.15 -5.02 -5.73
CA VAL A 51 6.53 -5.58 -4.53
C VAL A 51 6.51 -7.10 -4.66
N ILE A 52 7.09 -7.80 -3.68
CA ILE A 52 7.16 -9.25 -3.63
C ILE A 52 6.51 -9.70 -2.33
N ALA A 53 5.55 -10.62 -2.39
CA ALA A 53 4.95 -11.21 -1.20
C ALA A 53 4.51 -12.65 -1.47
N ASN A 54 4.22 -13.38 -0.39
CA ASN A 54 3.80 -14.76 -0.48
C ASN A 54 2.35 -14.91 -0.96
N ASN A 55 1.48 -13.93 -0.69
CA ASN A 55 0.07 -13.94 -1.10
C ASN A 55 -0.45 -12.52 -1.34
N PHE A 56 -1.75 -12.39 -1.65
CA PHE A 56 -2.42 -11.11 -1.91
C PHE A 56 -2.35 -10.13 -0.73
N PHE A 57 -2.43 -10.61 0.51
CA PHE A 57 -2.47 -9.75 1.70
C PHE A 57 -1.14 -9.01 1.89
N GLY A 58 -0.01 -9.72 1.76
CA GLY A 58 1.31 -9.08 1.75
C GLY A 58 1.49 -8.10 0.58
N ILE A 59 0.99 -8.44 -0.62
CA ILE A 59 1.02 -7.51 -1.77
C ILE A 59 0.26 -6.21 -1.44
N ARG A 60 -0.94 -6.32 -0.86
CA ARG A 60 -1.77 -5.17 -0.50
C ARG A 60 -1.02 -4.23 0.46
N HIS A 61 -0.38 -4.78 1.50
CA HIS A 61 0.40 -3.99 2.46
C HIS A 61 1.63 -3.34 1.82
N GLY A 62 2.31 -4.05 0.92
CA GLY A 62 3.43 -3.48 0.17
C GLY A 62 3.03 -2.35 -0.76
N LEU A 63 1.84 -2.43 -1.37
CA LEU A 63 1.29 -1.35 -2.20
C LEU A 63 0.86 -0.14 -1.37
N GLU A 64 0.31 -0.34 -0.17
CA GLU A 64 0.01 0.76 0.75
C GLU A 64 1.30 1.48 1.16
N THR A 65 2.33 0.74 1.53
CA THR A 65 3.65 1.31 1.86
C THR A 65 4.26 2.06 0.68
N LEU A 66 4.13 1.54 -0.56
CA LEU A 66 4.56 2.23 -1.76
C LEU A 66 3.79 3.55 -1.97
N SER A 67 2.48 3.57 -1.70
CA SER A 67 1.62 4.76 -1.76
C SER A 67 2.17 5.89 -0.88
N GLN A 68 2.56 5.54 0.35
CA GLN A 68 3.09 6.47 1.34
C GLN A 68 4.50 7.01 0.99
N LEU A 69 5.23 6.34 0.10
CA LEU A 69 6.55 6.81 -0.40
C LEU A 69 6.44 7.82 -1.54
N ILE A 70 5.22 8.09 -2.02
CA ILE A 70 4.92 9.14 -3.00
C ILE A 70 4.48 10.39 -2.25
N VAL A 71 5.24 11.48 -2.41
CA VAL A 71 4.97 12.77 -1.75
C VAL A 71 4.71 13.85 -2.77
N PHE A 72 3.84 14.79 -2.42
CA PHE A 72 3.57 15.97 -3.23
C PHE A 72 4.38 17.15 -2.70
N ASP A 73 5.23 17.74 -3.55
CA ASP A 73 5.96 18.99 -3.29
C ASP A 73 5.07 20.16 -3.72
N ASP A 74 4.49 20.86 -2.74
CA ASP A 74 3.57 21.98 -2.91
C ASP A 74 4.25 23.27 -3.39
N ILE A 75 5.56 23.41 -3.16
CA ILE A 75 6.36 24.55 -3.63
C ILE A 75 6.61 24.43 -5.13
N LYS A 76 6.89 23.21 -5.61
CA LYS A 76 7.24 22.94 -7.02
C LYS A 76 6.09 22.37 -7.85
N ASP A 77 4.96 22.04 -7.24
CA ASP A 77 3.78 21.42 -7.88
C ASP A 77 4.15 20.10 -8.59
N HIS A 78 4.96 19.27 -7.92
CA HIS A 78 5.47 18.00 -8.47
C HIS A 78 5.23 16.83 -7.51
N LEU A 79 4.94 15.66 -8.08
CA LEU A 79 4.97 14.39 -7.36
C LEU A 79 6.40 13.84 -7.33
N LEU A 80 6.87 13.48 -6.15
CA LEU A 80 8.18 12.90 -5.89
C LEU A 80 7.99 11.50 -5.30
N ILE A 81 8.89 10.59 -5.63
CA ILE A 81 8.94 9.25 -5.04
C ILE A 81 10.37 9.00 -4.55
N ALA A 82 10.50 8.24 -3.46
CA ALA A 82 11.80 7.81 -2.96
C ALA A 82 12.59 7.05 -4.05
N ARG A 83 13.85 7.42 -4.27
CA ARG A 83 14.62 6.99 -5.46
C ARG A 83 15.20 5.57 -5.33
N ASP A 84 15.65 5.21 -4.15
CA ASP A 84 16.35 3.95 -3.88
C ASP A 84 15.90 3.45 -2.50
N VAL A 85 15.06 2.42 -2.48
CA VAL A 85 14.39 1.93 -1.27
C VAL A 85 14.45 0.42 -1.23
N SER A 86 14.75 -0.11 -0.04
CA SER A 86 14.79 -1.53 0.24
C SER A 86 14.11 -1.79 1.58
N ILE A 87 12.83 -2.22 1.53
CA ILE A 87 12.02 -2.52 2.71
C ILE A 87 11.68 -4.01 2.72
N ASP A 88 11.80 -4.62 3.89
CA ASP A 88 11.31 -5.96 4.21
C ASP A 88 10.51 -5.83 5.51
N ASP A 89 9.21 -6.08 5.44
CA ASP A 89 8.30 -5.78 6.54
C ASP A 89 7.28 -6.91 6.74
N LYS A 90 6.81 -7.05 7.97
CA LYS A 90 5.81 -8.03 8.39
C LYS A 90 5.17 -7.63 9.72
N PRO A 91 3.92 -8.02 9.99
CA PRO A 91 3.33 -7.86 11.32
C PRO A 91 4.17 -8.52 12.41
N ALA A 92 4.30 -7.83 13.54
CA ALA A 92 4.75 -8.45 14.78
C ALA A 92 3.65 -9.33 15.42
N TYR A 93 2.38 -8.95 15.25
CA TYR A 93 1.21 -9.65 15.77
C TYR A 93 0.19 -9.88 14.65
N PRO A 94 -0.35 -11.10 14.52
CA PRO A 94 -1.20 -11.42 13.39
C PRO A 94 -2.65 -10.92 13.58
N TYR A 95 -3.08 -10.67 14.82
CA TYR A 95 -4.38 -10.05 15.13
C TYR A 95 -4.24 -8.56 15.44
N ARG A 96 -4.89 -7.69 14.65
CA ARG A 96 -4.86 -6.22 14.76
C ARG A 96 -6.24 -5.60 14.53
N GLY A 97 -7.26 -6.14 15.21
CA GLY A 97 -8.66 -5.70 15.08
C GLY A 97 -9.05 -4.56 16.01
N ILE A 98 -10.16 -3.90 15.68
CA ILE A 98 -10.86 -2.92 16.53
C ILE A 98 -12.28 -3.47 16.81
N LEU A 99 -12.78 -3.27 18.03
CA LEU A 99 -14.14 -3.66 18.41
C LEU A 99 -15.08 -2.46 18.25
N LEU A 100 -16.12 -2.62 17.42
CA LEU A 100 -17.19 -1.65 17.23
C LEU A 100 -18.49 -2.18 17.85
N ASP A 101 -19.03 -1.49 18.85
CA ASP A 101 -20.32 -1.81 19.48
C ASP A 101 -21.47 -1.06 18.77
N THR A 102 -22.19 -1.77 17.90
CA THR A 102 -23.36 -1.24 17.17
C THR A 102 -24.69 -1.51 17.88
N ALA A 103 -24.67 -2.09 19.09
CA ALA A 103 -25.88 -2.42 19.85
C ALA A 103 -26.36 -1.24 20.72
N ARG A 104 -25.42 -0.45 21.25
CA ARG A 104 -25.75 0.72 22.10
C ARG A 104 -26.15 1.94 21.31
N ASN A 105 -25.57 2.14 20.13
CA ASN A 105 -25.88 3.22 19.20
C ASN A 105 -25.77 2.72 17.76
N TYR A 106 -26.64 3.20 16.89
CA TYR A 106 -26.59 2.88 15.46
C TYR A 106 -25.42 3.58 14.78
N TYR A 107 -24.66 2.83 13.98
CA TYR A 107 -23.68 3.35 13.05
C TYR A 107 -24.18 3.11 11.62
N SER A 108 -24.11 4.14 10.78
CA SER A 108 -24.46 3.98 9.37
C SER A 108 -23.45 3.07 8.65
N LEU A 109 -23.89 2.46 7.55
CA LEU A 109 -23.00 1.66 6.69
C LEU A 109 -21.81 2.49 6.19
N GLU A 110 -22.05 3.75 5.85
CA GLU A 110 -21.00 4.68 5.41
C GLU A 110 -19.92 4.89 6.48
N SER A 111 -20.31 5.07 7.75
CA SER A 111 -19.35 5.22 8.85
C SER A 111 -18.53 3.95 9.09
N ILE A 112 -19.15 2.78 8.96
CA ILE A 112 -18.45 1.50 9.10
C ILE A 112 -17.45 1.32 7.95
N MET A 113 -17.84 1.60 6.71
CA MET A 113 -16.96 1.50 5.53
C MET A 113 -15.77 2.46 5.65
N SER A 114 -16.01 3.72 6.03
CA SER A 114 -14.93 4.68 6.28
C SER A 114 -13.96 4.23 7.38
N THR A 115 -14.45 3.51 8.39
CA THR A 115 -13.58 2.95 9.44
C THR A 115 -12.71 1.82 8.88
N ILE A 116 -13.27 0.95 8.04
CA ILE A 116 -12.52 -0.13 7.38
C ILE A 116 -11.44 0.45 6.47
N ASP A 117 -11.77 1.49 5.69
CA ASP A 117 -10.80 2.17 4.82
C ASP A 117 -9.65 2.77 5.64
N ALA A 118 -9.97 3.41 6.77
CA ALA A 118 -8.96 3.95 7.67
C ALA A 118 -8.09 2.87 8.34
N MET A 119 -8.63 1.66 8.58
CA MET A 119 -7.84 0.52 9.10
C MET A 119 -6.92 -0.09 8.04
N ALA A 120 -7.22 0.12 6.75
CA ALA A 120 -6.49 -0.44 5.63
C ALA A 120 -5.31 0.45 5.17
N ALA A 121 -5.38 1.75 5.48
CA ALA A 121 -4.45 2.81 5.12
C ALA A 121 -3.14 2.80 5.93
#